data_AF-A0A7M3Y1R7-F1
#
_entry.id   AF-A0A7M3Y1R7-F1
#
_cell.length_a   1.000
_cell.length_b   1.000
_cell.length_c   1.000
_cell.angle_alpha   90.00
_cell.angle_beta   90.00
_cell.angle_gamma   90.00
#
_symmetry.space_group_name_H-M   'P 1'
#
loop_
_entity.id
_entity.type
_entity.pdbx_description
1 polymer ?
#
loop_
_entity_poly.entity_id
_entity_poly.type
_entity_poly.pdbx_seq_one_letter_code
_entity_poly.pdbx_strand_id
1 'polypeptide(L)'
;MRELGRVVQNQYLTALLLSLMILAPMSGMVGADEGEPERTCTVLVDWDSDWMSADGLNWSYGIIHRYRVEFEPAFVNGTSPSAVTVDLSHIRDSVIIGTEADSSFVVAGGEIDITLDNQPEFLDEVDITVETSEATCSRSLDMTMWNQPVADHEITRETTWSLEGGDENTSSLYFEGRGWQKRLGESLTSSELGNGSLFLNADTGDEQILLNLDLDHVWMNETYEGTEITRQIFEMHGTGSLLFDSDDGENNLSVEAN
;
A
#
# COMPACT_ATOMS: atom_id res chain seq x y z
N MET A 1 -47.81 -66.10 39.49
CA MET A 1 -48.26 -64.69 39.31
C MET A 1 -47.13 -63.66 39.21
N ARG A 2 -45.92 -63.88 39.74
CA ARG A 2 -44.81 -62.90 39.64
C ARG A 2 -44.10 -62.83 38.27
N GLU A 3 -44.09 -63.91 37.48
CA GLU A 3 -43.43 -63.90 36.16
C GLU A 3 -44.26 -63.23 35.06
N LEU A 4 -45.59 -63.37 35.07
CA LEU A 4 -46.46 -62.70 34.09
C LEU A 4 -46.37 -61.17 34.16
N GLY A 5 -46.30 -60.61 35.38
CA GLY A 5 -46.19 -59.15 35.56
C GLY A 5 -44.88 -58.56 35.01
N ARG A 6 -43.79 -59.33 35.05
CA ARG A 6 -42.47 -58.87 34.58
C ARG A 6 -42.35 -58.92 33.05
N VAL A 7 -42.99 -59.90 32.41
CA VAL A 7 -43.08 -59.98 30.93
C VAL A 7 -43.92 -58.82 30.39
N VAL A 8 -45.08 -58.58 31.01
CA VAL A 8 -46.00 -57.51 30.61
C VAL A 8 -45.36 -56.12 30.81
N GLN A 9 -44.64 -55.90 31.91
CA GLN A 9 -43.92 -54.65 32.16
C GLN A 9 -42.78 -54.39 31.16
N ASN A 10 -42.06 -55.45 30.74
CA ASN A 10 -41.04 -55.33 29.70
C ASN A 10 -41.63 -55.05 28.30
N GLN A 11 -42.82 -55.59 28.00
CA GLN A 11 -43.54 -55.33 26.75
C GLN A 11 -44.05 -53.89 26.66
N TYR A 12 -44.52 -53.32 27.78
CA TYR A 12 -44.89 -51.91 27.83
C TYR A 12 -43.68 -50.98 27.73
N LEU A 13 -42.55 -51.35 28.34
CA LEU A 13 -41.30 -50.58 28.22
C LEU A 13 -40.76 -50.58 26.79
N THR A 14 -40.79 -51.71 26.08
CA THR A 14 -40.37 -51.78 24.67
C THR A 14 -41.33 -51.03 23.76
N ALA A 15 -42.64 -51.12 23.99
CA ALA A 15 -43.63 -50.35 23.23
C ALA A 15 -43.48 -48.83 23.45
N LEU A 16 -43.17 -48.40 24.67
CA LEU A 16 -42.93 -47.00 25.01
C LEU A 16 -41.62 -46.48 24.37
N LEU A 17 -40.55 -47.29 24.37
CA LEU A 17 -39.28 -46.96 23.71
C LEU A 17 -39.42 -46.85 22.19
N LEU A 18 -40.16 -47.77 21.55
CA LEU A 18 -40.45 -47.69 20.11
C LEU A 18 -41.33 -46.48 19.78
N SER A 19 -42.33 -46.19 20.61
CA SER A 19 -43.16 -45.00 20.48
C SER A 19 -42.35 -43.71 20.57
N LEU A 20 -41.36 -43.65 21.48
CA LEU A 20 -40.50 -42.48 21.65
C LEU A 20 -39.52 -42.30 20.48
N MET A 21 -39.06 -43.38 19.86
CA MET A 21 -38.21 -43.31 18.66
C MET A 21 -38.94 -42.84 17.41
N ILE A 22 -40.24 -43.14 17.27
CA ILE A 22 -41.06 -42.69 16.12
C ILE A 22 -41.44 -41.20 16.25
N LEU A 23 -41.43 -40.66 17.47
CA LEU A 23 -41.71 -39.24 17.77
C LEU A 23 -40.46 -38.35 17.75
N ALA A 24 -39.27 -38.89 17.44
CA ALA A 24 -38.10 -38.06 17.20
C ALA A 24 -38.39 -37.16 15.98
N PRO A 25 -38.34 -35.82 16.11
CA PRO A 25 -38.49 -34.95 14.96
C PRO A 25 -37.39 -35.32 13.97
N MET A 26 -37.78 -35.58 12.71
CA MET A 26 -36.80 -35.63 11.64
C MET A 26 -36.18 -34.24 11.54
N SER A 27 -35.09 -34.01 12.28
CA SER A 27 -34.22 -32.87 12.10
C SER A 27 -33.90 -32.83 10.62
N GLY A 28 -34.37 -31.78 9.95
CA GLY A 28 -34.32 -31.68 8.50
C GLY A 28 -32.91 -31.98 8.01
N MET A 29 -32.80 -32.94 7.09
CA MET A 29 -31.71 -32.90 6.14
C MET A 29 -31.88 -31.58 5.39
N VAL A 30 -31.11 -30.56 5.79
CA VAL A 30 -30.75 -29.49 4.88
C VAL A 30 -29.94 -30.20 3.80
N GLY A 31 -30.52 -30.36 2.61
CA GLY A 31 -29.72 -30.69 1.45
C GLY A 31 -28.66 -29.61 1.34
N ALA A 32 -27.39 -29.99 1.37
CA ALA A 32 -26.35 -29.14 0.82
C ALA A 32 -26.77 -28.95 -0.64
N ASP A 33 -27.25 -27.75 -0.96
CA ASP A 33 -27.31 -27.30 -2.33
C ASP A 33 -25.85 -27.36 -2.81
N GLU A 34 -25.52 -28.31 -3.68
CA GLU A 34 -24.25 -28.32 -4.41
C GLU A 34 -24.30 -27.21 -5.48
N GLY A 35 -24.72 -26.02 -5.07
CA GLY A 35 -24.63 -24.80 -5.86
C GLY A 35 -23.16 -24.47 -6.08
N GLU A 36 -22.87 -23.81 -7.20
CA GLU A 36 -21.53 -23.28 -7.46
C GLU A 36 -21.02 -22.52 -6.23
N PRO A 37 -19.71 -22.61 -5.91
CA PRO A 37 -19.17 -21.92 -4.75
C PRO A 37 -19.58 -20.46 -4.78
N GLU A 38 -20.11 -19.96 -3.65
CA GLU A 38 -20.46 -18.54 -3.53
C GLU A 38 -19.24 -17.69 -3.91
N ARG A 39 -19.42 -16.87 -4.94
CA ARG A 39 -18.36 -15.98 -5.39
C ARG A 39 -18.20 -14.86 -4.38
N THR A 40 -16.95 -14.53 -4.08
CA THR A 40 -16.57 -13.41 -3.23
C THR A 40 -15.84 -12.37 -4.06
N CYS A 41 -15.77 -11.13 -3.58
CA CYS A 41 -14.97 -10.08 -4.21
C CYS A 41 -14.08 -9.35 -3.22
N THR A 42 -13.03 -8.73 -3.73
CA THR A 42 -12.07 -7.91 -2.96
C THR A 42 -11.72 -6.66 -3.73
N VAL A 43 -11.73 -5.50 -3.06
CA VAL A 43 -11.30 -4.23 -3.63
C VAL A 43 -9.80 -4.04 -3.38
N LEU A 44 -9.03 -3.77 -4.43
CA LEU A 44 -7.59 -3.57 -4.43
C LEU A 44 -7.23 -2.15 -4.88
N VAL A 45 -6.13 -1.61 -4.38
CA VAL A 45 -5.53 -0.36 -4.86
C VAL A 45 -4.75 -0.68 -6.13
N ASP A 46 -5.01 0.03 -7.22
CA ASP A 46 -4.35 -0.14 -8.52
C ASP A 46 -3.95 1.24 -9.09
N TRP A 47 -3.26 2.03 -8.27
CA TRP A 47 -2.78 3.35 -8.64
C TRP A 47 -1.69 3.26 -9.69
N ASP A 48 -1.74 4.18 -10.64
CA ASP A 48 -0.73 4.35 -11.67
C ASP A 48 -0.38 5.84 -11.79
N SER A 49 0.48 6.21 -12.72
CA SER A 49 0.90 7.60 -12.92
C SER A 49 1.08 7.88 -14.40
N ASP A 50 0.56 9.02 -14.85
CA ASP A 50 0.64 9.40 -16.25
C ASP A 50 0.67 10.93 -16.39
N TRP A 51 1.03 11.40 -17.57
CA TRP A 51 0.86 12.79 -17.96
C TRP A 51 -0.64 13.06 -18.15
N MET A 52 -1.16 13.93 -17.29
CA MET A 52 -2.56 14.30 -17.26
C MET A 52 -2.71 15.77 -17.62
N SER A 53 -3.82 16.15 -18.25
CA SER A 53 -4.18 17.56 -18.44
C SER A 53 -5.62 17.80 -18.01
N ALA A 54 -5.81 18.72 -17.06
CA ALA A 54 -7.13 19.10 -16.59
C ALA A 54 -7.88 19.98 -17.61
N ASP A 55 -7.14 20.72 -18.45
CA ASP A 55 -7.67 21.68 -19.43
C ASP A 55 -7.27 21.36 -20.88
N GLY A 56 -6.60 20.23 -21.13
CA GLY A 56 -6.09 19.83 -22.43
C GLY A 56 -4.89 20.64 -22.96
N LEU A 57 -4.41 21.62 -22.19
CA LEU A 57 -3.36 22.56 -22.60
C LEU A 57 -2.14 22.49 -21.70
N ASN A 58 -2.35 22.33 -20.39
CA ASN A 58 -1.31 22.21 -19.39
C ASN A 58 -1.22 20.76 -18.91
N TRP A 59 -0.10 20.12 -19.23
CA TRP A 59 0.17 18.74 -18.86
C TRP A 59 1.02 18.70 -17.60
N SER A 60 0.57 17.96 -16.60
CA SER A 60 1.30 17.67 -15.37
C SER A 60 1.33 16.18 -15.15
N TYR A 61 2.44 15.68 -14.61
CA TYR A 61 2.51 14.30 -14.14
C TYR A 61 1.63 14.15 -12.91
N GLY A 62 0.70 13.19 -12.92
CA GLY A 62 -0.30 13.00 -11.86
C GLY A 62 -0.54 11.52 -11.57
N ILE A 63 -1.29 11.26 -10.50
CA ILE A 63 -1.65 9.91 -10.08
C ILE A 63 -2.99 9.54 -10.72
N ILE A 64 -3.07 8.36 -11.31
CA ILE A 64 -4.33 7.74 -11.71
C ILE A 64 -4.92 7.08 -10.46
N HIS A 65 -5.93 7.73 -9.88
CA HIS A 65 -6.59 7.28 -8.65
C HIS A 65 -7.58 6.14 -8.97
N ARG A 66 -7.06 4.91 -8.99
CA ARG A 66 -7.81 3.73 -9.44
C ARG A 66 -7.85 2.58 -8.43
N TYR A 67 -8.97 1.88 -8.42
CA TYR A 67 -9.20 0.67 -7.65
C TYR A 67 -9.64 -0.45 -8.57
N ARG A 68 -9.30 -1.69 -8.22
CA ARG A 68 -9.65 -2.90 -8.96
C ARG A 68 -10.44 -3.84 -8.08
N VAL A 69 -11.54 -4.37 -8.59
CA VAL A 69 -12.32 -5.41 -7.92
C VAL A 69 -12.02 -6.75 -8.56
N GLU A 70 -11.44 -7.64 -7.76
CA GLU A 70 -11.17 -9.02 -8.14
C GLU A 70 -12.20 -9.96 -7.50
N PHE A 71 -12.51 -11.05 -8.20
CA PHE A 71 -13.49 -12.04 -7.76
C PHE A 71 -12.86 -13.41 -7.57
N GLU A 72 -13.27 -14.13 -6.54
CA GLU A 72 -12.86 -15.51 -6.26
C GLU A 72 -14.11 -16.40 -6.11
N PRO A 73 -14.33 -17.41 -6.98
CA PRO A 73 -13.50 -17.75 -8.13
C PRO A 73 -13.63 -16.73 -9.27
N ALA A 74 -12.52 -16.55 -10.01
CA ALA A 74 -12.48 -15.64 -11.16
C ALA A 74 -13.53 -15.99 -12.21
N PHE A 75 -14.01 -14.97 -12.93
CA PHE A 75 -14.91 -15.18 -14.06
C PHE A 75 -14.19 -15.90 -15.20
N VAL A 76 -14.91 -16.77 -15.91
CA VAL A 76 -14.38 -17.44 -17.10
C VAL A 76 -14.30 -16.45 -18.27
N ASN A 77 -13.33 -16.64 -19.16
CA ASN A 77 -13.12 -15.75 -20.31
C ASN A 77 -14.42 -15.49 -21.09
N GLY A 78 -14.74 -14.20 -21.26
CA GLY A 78 -15.97 -13.76 -21.92
C GLY A 78 -17.18 -13.63 -21.01
N THR A 79 -17.03 -13.87 -19.70
CA THR A 79 -18.04 -13.54 -18.69
C THR A 79 -17.56 -12.40 -17.80
N SER A 80 -18.50 -11.71 -17.16
CA SER A 80 -18.23 -10.53 -16.34
C SER A 80 -19.33 -10.38 -15.30
N PRO A 81 -19.07 -9.69 -14.17
CA PRO A 81 -20.08 -9.43 -13.17
C PRO A 81 -21.24 -8.62 -13.75
N SER A 82 -22.44 -8.89 -13.25
CA SER A 82 -23.68 -8.26 -13.70
C SER A 82 -24.31 -7.42 -12.60
N ALA A 83 -25.17 -6.47 -12.98
CA ALA A 83 -25.84 -5.55 -12.04
C ALA A 83 -24.86 -4.79 -11.11
N VAL A 84 -23.72 -4.38 -11.65
CA VAL A 84 -22.68 -3.66 -10.91
C VAL A 84 -23.21 -2.32 -10.42
N THR A 85 -23.14 -2.14 -9.10
CA THR A 85 -23.35 -0.88 -8.40
C THR A 85 -22.10 -0.59 -7.59
N VAL A 86 -21.59 0.63 -7.71
CA VAL A 86 -20.45 1.12 -6.94
C VAL A 86 -20.98 2.27 -6.10
N ASP A 87 -20.76 2.20 -4.79
CA ASP A 87 -20.99 3.28 -3.83
C ASP A 87 -19.62 3.72 -3.30
N LEU A 88 -19.37 5.03 -3.30
CA LEU A 88 -18.04 5.58 -3.07
C LEU A 88 -18.12 6.89 -2.29
N SER A 89 -17.26 7.01 -1.29
CA SER A 89 -17.05 8.26 -0.56
C SER A 89 -15.56 8.53 -0.42
N HIS A 90 -15.09 9.62 -1.03
CA HIS A 90 -13.75 10.16 -0.81
C HIS A 90 -13.86 11.36 0.14
N ILE A 91 -13.20 11.26 1.28
CA ILE A 91 -13.29 12.20 2.39
C ILE A 91 -11.93 12.86 2.60
N ARG A 92 -11.93 14.19 2.74
CA ARG A 92 -10.78 15.00 3.13
C ARG A 92 -11.19 15.93 4.26
N ASP A 93 -10.42 15.97 5.34
CA ASP A 93 -10.72 16.80 6.51
C ASP A 93 -12.16 16.65 7.03
N SER A 94 -12.67 15.40 7.04
CA SER A 94 -14.06 15.06 7.39
C SER A 94 -15.14 15.63 6.45
N VAL A 95 -14.77 16.07 5.25
CA VAL A 95 -15.68 16.56 4.20
C VAL A 95 -15.64 15.60 3.01
N ILE A 96 -16.81 15.19 2.51
CA ILE A 96 -16.90 14.39 1.29
C ILE A 96 -16.54 15.28 0.10
N ILE A 97 -15.47 14.93 -0.61
CA ILE A 97 -14.94 15.64 -1.77
C ILE A 97 -15.15 14.90 -3.09
N GLY A 98 -15.51 13.62 -3.04
CA GLY A 98 -15.81 12.79 -4.21
C GLY A 98 -16.84 11.72 -3.87
N THR A 99 -17.72 11.43 -4.82
CA THR A 99 -18.79 10.42 -4.72
C THR A 99 -18.84 9.55 -5.98
N GLU A 100 -19.85 8.71 -6.14
CA GLU A 100 -20.05 7.95 -7.38
C GLU A 100 -20.14 8.87 -8.61
N ALA A 101 -20.67 10.09 -8.43
CA ALA A 101 -20.81 11.08 -9.50
C ALA A 101 -19.46 11.61 -10.03
N ASP A 102 -18.41 11.51 -9.23
CA ASP A 102 -17.03 11.95 -9.51
C ASP A 102 -16.12 10.74 -9.81
N SER A 103 -16.74 9.62 -10.19
CA SER A 103 -16.07 8.36 -10.50
C SER A 103 -16.60 7.78 -11.81
N SER A 104 -15.78 6.94 -12.42
CA SER A 104 -16.17 6.10 -13.53
C SER A 104 -15.72 4.67 -13.27
N PHE A 105 -16.44 3.69 -13.82
CA PHE A 105 -16.01 2.31 -13.74
C PHE A 105 -16.15 1.58 -15.08
N VAL A 106 -15.28 0.60 -15.29
CA VAL A 106 -15.25 -0.26 -16.47
C VAL A 106 -15.29 -1.71 -16.00
N VAL A 107 -16.20 -2.49 -16.58
CA VAL A 107 -16.28 -3.94 -16.34
C VAL A 107 -15.65 -4.64 -17.53
N ALA A 108 -14.53 -5.32 -17.32
CA ALA A 108 -13.80 -6.01 -18.38
C ALA A 108 -13.05 -7.23 -17.82
N GLY A 109 -13.01 -8.32 -18.60
CA GLY A 109 -12.19 -9.47 -18.25
C GLY A 109 -12.57 -10.21 -16.97
N GLY A 110 -13.74 -9.93 -16.38
CA GLY A 110 -14.13 -10.49 -15.09
C GLY A 110 -13.78 -9.62 -13.88
N GLU A 111 -13.21 -8.44 -14.10
CA GLU A 111 -12.83 -7.46 -13.09
C GLU A 111 -13.62 -6.16 -13.27
N ILE A 112 -13.59 -5.32 -12.24
CA ILE A 112 -14.16 -3.97 -12.28
C ILE A 112 -13.05 -2.98 -11.94
N ASP A 113 -12.72 -2.11 -12.88
CA ASP A 113 -11.80 -0.99 -12.67
C ASP A 113 -12.62 0.25 -12.33
N ILE A 114 -12.32 0.89 -11.21
CA ILE A 114 -12.99 2.11 -10.71
C ILE A 114 -11.96 3.22 -10.67
N THR A 115 -12.20 4.33 -11.35
CA THR A 115 -11.32 5.50 -11.40
C THR A 115 -12.04 6.71 -10.82
N LEU A 116 -11.38 7.42 -9.91
CA LEU A 116 -11.87 8.66 -9.30
C LEU A 116 -11.23 9.86 -9.98
N ASP A 117 -12.00 10.93 -10.16
CA ASP A 117 -11.50 12.18 -10.73
C ASP A 117 -10.64 12.98 -9.74
N ASN A 118 -10.94 12.87 -8.44
CA ASN A 118 -10.20 13.53 -7.38
C ASN A 118 -8.84 12.88 -7.14
N GLN A 119 -7.78 13.69 -6.94
CA GLN A 119 -6.46 13.19 -6.58
C GLN A 119 -6.42 12.83 -5.08
N PRO A 120 -5.75 11.72 -4.71
CA PRO A 120 -5.58 11.34 -3.31
C PRO A 120 -4.54 12.24 -2.63
N GLU A 121 -4.82 12.66 -1.40
CA GLU A 121 -3.90 13.41 -0.54
C GLU A 121 -3.66 12.68 0.79
N PHE A 122 -2.57 13.04 1.48
CA PHE A 122 -2.26 12.49 2.79
C PHE A 122 -3.39 12.78 3.78
N LEU A 123 -3.80 11.75 4.56
CA LEU A 123 -4.94 11.77 5.49
C LEU A 123 -6.33 11.75 4.85
N ASP A 124 -6.43 11.63 3.53
CA ASP A 124 -7.72 11.31 2.91
C ASP A 124 -8.19 9.91 3.33
N GLU A 125 -9.50 9.73 3.40
CA GLU A 125 -10.16 8.44 3.60
C GLU A 125 -11.00 8.12 2.36
N VAL A 126 -10.93 6.87 1.89
CA VAL A 126 -11.74 6.40 0.76
C VAL A 126 -12.47 5.13 1.15
N ASP A 127 -13.80 5.22 1.13
CA ASP A 127 -14.70 4.09 1.30
C ASP A 127 -15.29 3.68 -0.04
N ILE A 128 -15.20 2.39 -0.36
CA ILE A 128 -15.72 1.81 -1.59
C ILE A 128 -16.56 0.60 -1.23
N THR A 129 -17.80 0.58 -1.70
CA THR A 129 -18.68 -0.59 -1.65
C THR A 129 -19.07 -0.97 -3.07
N VAL A 130 -18.93 -2.25 -3.39
CA VAL A 130 -19.27 -2.80 -4.70
C VAL A 130 -20.26 -3.93 -4.52
N GLU A 131 -21.40 -3.80 -5.19
CA GLU A 131 -22.47 -4.78 -5.23
C GLU A 131 -22.65 -5.29 -6.67
N THR A 132 -22.64 -6.61 -6.83
CA THR A 132 -22.98 -7.28 -8.10
C THR A 132 -24.02 -8.37 -7.84
N SER A 133 -24.57 -8.98 -8.90
CA SER A 133 -25.45 -10.14 -8.74
C SER A 133 -24.74 -11.35 -8.10
N GLU A 134 -23.41 -11.39 -8.16
CA GLU A 134 -22.59 -12.52 -7.77
C GLU A 134 -21.90 -12.34 -6.41
N ALA A 135 -21.53 -11.11 -6.02
CA ALA A 135 -20.84 -10.84 -4.76
C ALA A 135 -21.04 -9.39 -4.28
N THR A 136 -20.80 -9.17 -2.98
CA THR A 136 -20.71 -7.84 -2.38
C THR A 136 -19.41 -7.75 -1.58
N CYS A 137 -18.68 -6.64 -1.75
CA CYS A 137 -17.48 -6.34 -0.97
C CYS A 137 -17.35 -4.85 -0.72
N SER A 138 -16.69 -4.52 0.38
CA SER A 138 -16.41 -3.14 0.76
C SER A 138 -14.98 -3.01 1.28
N ARG A 139 -14.37 -1.85 1.09
CA ARG A 139 -13.06 -1.53 1.64
C ARG A 139 -13.01 -0.06 2.03
N SER A 140 -12.44 0.19 3.21
CA SER A 140 -12.06 1.51 3.71
C SER A 140 -10.55 1.64 3.65
N LEU A 141 -10.05 2.78 3.20
CA LEU A 141 -8.63 3.04 2.99
C LEU A 141 -8.22 4.40 3.56
N ASP A 142 -7.14 4.41 4.35
CA ASP A 142 -6.47 5.63 4.80
C ASP A 142 -5.28 5.95 3.88
N MET A 143 -5.28 7.14 3.30
CA MET A 143 -4.21 7.59 2.43
C MET A 143 -3.00 8.02 3.26
N THR A 144 -1.89 7.35 3.04
CA THR A 144 -0.63 7.59 3.76
C THR A 144 0.51 7.81 2.79
N MET A 145 1.57 8.46 3.25
CA MET A 145 2.82 8.51 2.50
C MET A 145 3.71 7.36 2.93
N TRP A 146 4.50 6.85 1.98
CA TRP A 146 5.47 5.80 2.25
C TRP A 146 6.41 6.23 3.40
N ASN A 147 6.64 5.33 4.35
CA ASN A 147 7.44 5.59 5.56
C ASN A 147 6.94 6.75 6.46
N GLN A 148 5.69 7.19 6.31
CA GLN A 148 5.04 8.15 7.21
C GLN A 148 3.66 7.67 7.65
N PRO A 149 3.59 6.69 8.58
CA PRO A 149 2.30 6.26 9.14
C PRO A 149 1.59 7.42 9.83
N VAL A 150 0.26 7.40 9.80
CA VAL A 150 -0.60 8.52 10.26
C VAL A 150 -0.84 8.53 11.77
N ALA A 151 -0.85 7.35 12.42
CA ALA A 151 -1.05 7.25 13.85
C ALA A 151 0.22 7.62 14.64
N ASP A 152 0.05 8.08 15.87
CA ASP A 152 1.16 8.28 16.82
C ASP A 152 1.95 6.99 17.00
N HIS A 153 3.26 7.07 16.79
CA HIS A 153 4.15 5.92 16.88
C HIS A 153 5.57 6.35 17.25
N GLU A 154 6.35 5.39 17.75
CA GLU A 154 7.79 5.53 17.95
C GLU A 154 8.43 4.20 17.54
N ILE A 155 9.27 4.24 16.51
CA ILE A 155 9.86 3.05 15.90
C ILE A 155 11.35 3.24 15.68
N THR A 156 12.08 2.14 15.68
CA THR A 156 13.43 2.09 15.10
C THR A 156 13.32 1.81 13.61
N ARG A 157 14.19 2.44 12.81
CA ARG A 157 14.19 2.30 11.36
C ARG A 157 15.60 1.99 10.86
N GLU A 158 15.67 1.20 9.82
CA GLU A 158 16.87 0.97 9.01
C GLU A 158 16.55 1.47 7.61
N THR A 159 17.43 2.26 7.03
CA THR A 159 17.19 2.91 5.74
C THR A 159 18.43 2.82 4.88
N THR A 160 18.20 2.42 3.64
CA THR A 160 19.17 2.49 2.57
C THR A 160 18.55 3.32 1.47
N TRP A 161 19.27 4.32 1.00
CA TRP A 161 18.89 5.04 -0.21
C TRP A 161 20.14 5.30 -1.03
N SER A 162 19.95 5.31 -2.35
CA SER A 162 20.96 5.73 -3.29
C SER A 162 20.37 6.77 -4.23
N LEU A 163 21.18 7.76 -4.56
CA LEU A 163 20.93 8.69 -5.64
C LEU A 163 21.97 8.42 -6.70
N GLU A 164 21.54 8.15 -7.93
CA GLU A 164 22.40 8.03 -9.09
C GLU A 164 21.96 9.11 -10.09
N GLY A 165 22.91 9.87 -10.64
CA GLY A 165 22.61 10.74 -11.78
C GLY A 165 22.23 9.91 -13.02
N GLY A 166 21.60 10.53 -14.01
CA GLY A 166 21.01 9.83 -15.17
C GLY A 166 21.93 9.54 -16.38
N ASP A 167 23.19 9.97 -16.37
CA ASP A 167 24.14 9.89 -17.49
C ASP A 167 25.36 8.96 -17.24
N GLU A 168 26.26 8.82 -18.21
CA GLU A 168 27.44 7.94 -18.10
C GLU A 168 28.59 8.56 -17.25
N ASN A 169 28.49 9.84 -16.87
CA ASN A 169 29.43 10.60 -16.04
C ASN A 169 28.81 11.00 -14.69
N THR A 170 28.28 10.02 -13.95
CA THR A 170 27.28 10.31 -12.92
C THR A 170 27.81 10.40 -11.52
N SER A 171 27.39 11.48 -10.87
CA SER A 171 27.45 11.63 -9.43
C SER A 171 26.53 10.60 -8.77
N SER A 172 27.00 9.96 -7.72
CA SER A 172 26.22 9.05 -6.91
C SER A 172 26.41 9.31 -5.41
N LEU A 173 25.36 9.05 -4.65
CA LEU A 173 25.36 9.11 -3.21
C LEU A 173 24.69 7.85 -2.68
N TYR A 174 25.38 7.11 -1.84
CA TYR A 174 24.87 5.96 -1.13
C TYR A 174 24.84 6.25 0.36
N PHE A 175 23.75 5.88 1.02
CA PHE A 175 23.62 5.95 2.47
C PHE A 175 22.99 4.67 3.00
N GLU A 176 23.56 4.18 4.09
CA GLU A 176 23.00 3.11 4.90
C GLU A 176 23.05 3.53 6.36
N GLY A 177 21.88 3.59 6.98
CA GLY A 177 21.76 4.10 8.33
C GLY A 177 20.66 3.45 9.12
N ARG A 178 20.75 3.66 10.43
CA ARG A 178 19.72 3.25 11.38
C ARG A 178 19.38 4.42 12.27
N GLY A 179 18.14 4.46 12.69
CA GLY A 179 17.63 5.58 13.43
C GLY A 179 16.36 5.28 14.17
N TRP A 180 15.73 6.36 14.62
CA TRP A 180 14.41 6.33 15.19
C TRP A 180 13.53 7.35 14.46
N GLN A 181 12.24 7.05 14.43
CA GLN A 181 11.20 7.93 13.94
C GLN A 181 10.09 7.97 14.99
N LYS A 182 9.56 9.16 15.24
CA LYS A 182 8.44 9.38 16.14
C LYS A 182 7.44 10.31 15.50
N ARG A 183 6.17 9.94 15.52
CA ARG A 183 5.05 10.82 15.22
C ARG A 183 4.24 11.10 16.48
N LEU A 184 3.90 12.36 16.68
CA LEU A 184 2.90 12.83 17.65
C LEU A 184 2.00 13.86 16.96
N GLY A 185 0.78 13.47 16.63
CA GLY A 185 -0.12 14.24 15.79
C GLY A 185 0.46 14.46 14.39
N GLU A 186 0.43 15.72 13.94
CA GLU A 186 0.96 16.11 12.62
C GLU A 186 2.50 16.14 12.56
N SER A 187 3.16 16.23 13.73
CA SER A 187 4.62 16.35 13.81
C SER A 187 5.28 14.98 13.76
N LEU A 188 6.15 14.77 12.78
CA LEU A 188 6.99 13.58 12.66
C LEU A 188 8.46 14.00 12.73
N THR A 189 9.18 13.49 13.71
CA THR A 189 10.62 13.69 13.87
C THR A 189 11.35 12.39 13.60
N SER A 190 12.43 12.44 12.83
CA SER A 190 13.32 11.32 12.61
C SER A 190 14.77 11.71 12.86
N SER A 191 15.56 10.77 13.37
CA SER A 191 17.00 10.93 13.40
C SER A 191 17.68 9.62 13.05
N GLU A 192 18.53 9.68 12.03
CA GLU A 192 19.23 8.55 11.47
C GLU A 192 20.74 8.80 11.56
N LEU A 193 21.47 7.74 11.88
CA LEU A 193 22.92 7.71 11.88
C LEU A 193 23.39 6.51 11.08
N GLY A 194 24.31 6.76 10.16
CA GLY A 194 24.78 5.76 9.22
C GLY A 194 26.16 6.07 8.68
N ASN A 195 26.49 5.38 7.60
CA ASN A 195 27.65 5.59 6.77
C ASN A 195 27.21 5.62 5.31
N GLY A 196 28.15 5.91 4.43
CA GLY A 196 27.81 6.05 3.02
C GLY A 196 29.02 6.30 2.15
N SER A 197 28.76 6.59 0.88
CA SER A 197 29.77 7.05 -0.05
C SER A 197 29.20 8.14 -0.93
N LEU A 198 30.04 9.12 -1.27
CA LEU A 198 29.71 10.19 -2.19
C LEU A 198 30.72 10.18 -3.32
N PHE A 199 30.25 9.96 -4.53
CA PHE A 199 31.02 10.14 -5.74
C PHE A 199 30.42 11.31 -6.51
N LEU A 200 31.19 12.34 -6.81
CA LEU A 200 30.79 13.42 -7.72
C LEU A 200 31.73 13.42 -8.91
N ASN A 201 31.15 13.45 -10.11
CA ASN A 201 31.85 13.68 -11.36
C ASN A 201 31.21 14.89 -12.02
N ALA A 202 31.91 16.02 -12.02
CA ALA A 202 31.50 17.22 -12.73
C ALA A 202 32.49 17.45 -13.87
N ASP A 203 32.04 17.15 -15.09
CA ASP A 203 32.82 17.27 -16.31
C ASP A 203 32.12 18.28 -17.23
N THR A 204 32.82 19.36 -17.55
CA THR A 204 32.34 20.42 -18.44
C THR A 204 32.89 20.31 -19.87
N GLY A 205 33.73 19.29 -20.13
CA GLY A 205 34.44 19.08 -21.39
C GLY A 205 35.85 19.69 -21.43
N ASP A 206 36.04 20.85 -20.78
CA ASP A 206 37.35 21.53 -20.67
C ASP A 206 37.97 21.38 -19.26
N GLU A 207 37.12 21.15 -18.25
CA GLU A 207 37.50 20.97 -16.85
C GLU A 207 36.73 19.78 -16.25
N GLN A 208 37.43 18.93 -15.50
CA GLN A 208 36.87 17.80 -14.78
C GLN A 208 37.18 17.88 -13.29
N ILE A 209 36.15 17.69 -12.47
CA ILE A 209 36.25 17.54 -11.01
C ILE A 209 35.73 16.16 -10.64
N LEU A 210 36.58 15.34 -10.02
CA LEU A 210 36.18 14.09 -9.38
C LEU A 210 36.33 14.20 -7.87
N LEU A 211 35.24 14.03 -7.14
CA LEU A 211 35.24 13.89 -5.69
C LEU A 211 34.83 12.45 -5.36
N ASN A 212 35.61 11.78 -4.52
CA ASN A 212 35.25 10.48 -3.99
C ASN A 212 35.44 10.51 -2.47
N LEU A 213 34.35 10.41 -1.73
CA LEU A 213 34.33 10.37 -0.27
C LEU A 213 33.77 9.04 0.22
N ASP A 214 34.49 8.41 1.14
CA ASP A 214 34.01 7.35 2.02
C ASP A 214 33.54 8.00 3.33
N LEU A 215 32.24 7.92 3.61
CA LEU A 215 31.60 8.62 4.71
C LEU A 215 31.47 7.67 5.91
N ASP A 216 32.31 7.85 6.92
CA ASP A 216 32.29 7.03 8.15
C ASP A 216 31.17 7.44 9.13
N HIS A 217 30.68 8.68 9.01
CA HIS A 217 29.62 9.22 9.85
C HIS A 217 28.67 10.10 9.03
N VAL A 218 27.43 9.66 8.88
CA VAL A 218 26.36 10.46 8.29
C VAL A 218 25.20 10.52 9.27
N TRP A 219 24.97 11.70 9.83
CA TRP A 219 23.85 11.95 10.72
C TRP A 219 22.82 12.85 10.02
N MET A 220 21.57 12.43 10.07
CA MET A 220 20.43 13.16 9.53
C MET A 220 19.37 13.32 10.60
N ASN A 221 18.79 14.51 10.67
CA ASN A 221 17.67 14.81 11.56
C ASN A 221 16.63 15.64 10.82
N GLU A 222 15.42 15.09 10.73
CA GLU A 222 14.32 15.69 10.00
C GLU A 222 13.11 15.90 10.90
N THR A 223 12.35 16.94 10.60
CA THR A 223 11.04 17.19 11.18
C THR A 223 10.08 17.55 10.07
N TYR A 224 8.95 16.84 10.05
CA TYR A 224 7.83 17.06 9.16
C TYR A 224 6.66 17.58 9.98
N GLU A 225 5.90 18.51 9.42
CA GLU A 225 4.56 18.88 9.89
C GLU A 225 3.58 18.54 8.78
N GLY A 226 2.75 17.51 9.01
CA GLY A 226 1.92 16.92 7.96
C GLY A 226 2.78 16.33 6.85
N THR A 227 2.75 16.96 5.67
CA THR A 227 3.53 16.58 4.48
C THR A 227 4.75 17.48 4.23
N GLU A 228 4.91 18.56 5.00
CA GLU A 228 5.96 19.55 4.78
C GLU A 228 7.18 19.30 5.67
N ILE A 229 8.38 19.29 5.09
CA ILE A 229 9.64 19.30 5.85
C ILE A 229 9.85 20.69 6.43
N THR A 230 9.77 20.82 7.76
CA THR A 230 9.99 22.09 8.47
C THR A 230 11.42 22.24 8.98
N ARG A 231 12.15 21.13 9.14
CA ARG A 231 13.56 21.12 9.54
C ARG A 231 14.27 19.92 8.95
N GLN A 232 15.45 20.16 8.38
CA GLN A 232 16.38 19.13 7.98
C GLN A 232 17.79 19.59 8.35
N ILE A 233 18.52 18.73 9.06
CA ILE A 233 19.94 18.90 9.33
C ILE A 233 20.66 17.65 8.88
N PHE A 234 21.75 17.86 8.16
CA PHE A 234 22.68 16.83 7.73
C PHE A 234 24.07 17.16 8.27
N GLU A 235 24.75 16.14 8.76
CA GLU A 235 26.17 16.15 9.09
C GLU A 235 26.81 14.94 8.43
N MET A 236 27.89 15.18 7.67
CA MET A 236 28.62 14.14 6.97
C MET A 236 30.10 14.30 7.28
N HIS A 237 30.72 13.23 7.75
CA HIS A 237 32.14 13.11 8.00
C HIS A 237 32.66 11.89 7.25
N GLY A 238 33.85 12.04 6.68
CA GLY A 238 34.45 11.04 5.83
C GLY A 238 35.87 11.39 5.44
N THR A 239 36.46 10.47 4.70
CA THR A 239 37.79 10.61 4.09
C THR A 239 37.67 10.36 2.60
N GLY A 240 38.64 10.82 1.81
CA GLY A 240 38.52 10.66 0.38
C GLY A 240 39.50 11.48 -0.44
N SER A 241 39.22 11.59 -1.74
CA SER A 241 40.06 12.32 -2.67
C SER A 241 39.25 13.27 -3.54
N LEU A 242 39.90 14.37 -3.90
CA LEU A 242 39.42 15.37 -4.83
C LEU A 242 40.47 15.53 -5.92
N LEU A 243 40.07 15.29 -7.17
CA LEU A 243 40.89 15.42 -8.36
C LEU A 243 40.30 16.54 -9.23
N PHE A 244 41.16 17.48 -9.60
CA PHE A 244 40.87 18.50 -10.61
C PHE A 244 41.77 18.28 -11.80
N ASP A 245 41.17 18.21 -12.99
CA ASP A 245 41.85 18.16 -14.26
C ASP A 245 41.36 19.29 -15.18
N SER A 246 42.27 19.90 -15.92
CA SER A 246 41.97 21.00 -16.85
C SER A 246 42.73 20.76 -18.15
N ASP A 247 42.03 20.83 -19.28
CA ASP A 247 42.56 20.47 -20.60
C ASP A 247 43.65 21.44 -21.12
N ASP A 248 43.84 22.58 -20.44
CA ASP A 248 44.92 23.56 -20.68
C ASP A 248 46.33 23.04 -20.29
N GLY A 249 46.45 21.79 -19.85
CA GLY A 249 47.70 21.01 -19.91
C GLY A 249 48.76 21.33 -18.84
N GLU A 250 48.46 22.16 -17.82
CA GLU A 250 49.45 22.51 -16.79
C GLU A 250 49.05 22.24 -15.32
N ASN A 251 47.80 21.90 -14.97
CA ASN A 251 47.43 21.77 -13.55
C ASN A 251 46.49 20.58 -13.27
N ASN A 252 47.07 19.40 -13.03
CA ASN A 252 46.38 18.33 -12.32
C ASN A 252 46.60 18.53 -10.80
N LEU A 253 45.52 18.79 -10.06
CA LEU A 253 45.55 18.93 -8.61
C LEU A 253 44.81 17.75 -7.98
N SER A 254 45.55 16.95 -7.20
CA SER A 254 44.98 15.89 -6.35
C SER A 254 45.14 16.26 -4.88
N VAL A 255 44.03 16.24 -4.15
CA VAL A 255 43.96 16.47 -2.71
C VAL A 255 43.38 15.22 -2.05
N GLU A 256 44.04 14.74 -1.00
CA GLU A 256 43.59 13.61 -0.18
C GLU A 256 43.16 14.13 1.19
N ALA A 257 41.90 13.90 1.55
CA ALA A 257 41.34 14.19 2.85
C ALA A 257 41.45 12.94 3.73
N ASN A 258 42.17 13.05 4.84
CA ASN A 258 42.33 12.02 5.87
C ASN A 258 41.63 12.40 7.16
#